data_AF-A0A9E6EZL8-F1
#
_entry.id   AF-A0A9E6EZL8-F1
#
_cell.length_a   1.000
_cell.length_b   1.000
_cell.length_c   1.000
_cell.angle_alpha   90.00
_cell.angle_beta   90.00
_cell.angle_gamma   90.00
#
_symmetry.space_group_name_H-M   'P 1'
#
loop_
_entity.id
_entity.type
_entity.pdbx_description
1 polymer ?
#
loop_
_entity_poly.entity_id
_entity_poly.type
_entity_poly.pdbx_seq_one_letter_code
_entity_poly.pdbx_strand_id
1 'polypeptide(L)'
;MTTVFISHSSADKLVARRVAHALQASGFNVWLDEWRIRIGEPITQCIQKGLSESHFLVVLLSEKSVSSRWVEREWQSKYSQELDRNQIAVLPVLCQPCDIPPLLRDKKYADISTNFANGIQELLSSLHEFSDLLPPLQKSTVKAKTQETMVPRSAKQSMIEMLRNNVSLAVVLDECLSPRLARGLREMVGNVHHLSELYERGTPDQVWVSDCAKQGVVFVTMDKGIARSQAITALMNTACAGFIIDAKGATSLELALHLLNAWPRIQTLASTTPRPFLYVISKKGSHFKLVTMN
;
A
#
# COMPACT_ATOMS: atom_id res chain seq x y z
N MET A 1 -13.17 -22.13 3.80
CA MET A 1 -14.24 -21.36 3.15
C MET A 1 -13.63 -20.13 2.53
N THR A 2 -13.79 -20.02 1.22
CA THR A 2 -13.25 -18.95 0.40
C THR A 2 -13.99 -17.65 0.69
N THR A 3 -13.24 -16.58 0.95
CA THR A 3 -13.79 -15.27 1.31
C THR A 3 -13.68 -14.31 0.13
N VAL A 4 -14.80 -13.68 -0.23
CA VAL A 4 -14.91 -12.75 -1.35
C VAL A 4 -15.25 -11.35 -0.81
N PHE A 5 -14.40 -10.38 -1.13
CA PHE A 5 -14.64 -8.96 -0.85
C PHE A 5 -15.45 -8.35 -1.99
N ILE A 6 -16.49 -7.57 -1.68
CA ILE A 6 -17.26 -6.84 -2.69
C ILE A 6 -16.98 -5.34 -2.55
N SER A 7 -16.21 -4.80 -3.50
CA SER A 7 -15.99 -3.35 -3.65
C SER A 7 -17.07 -2.76 -4.54
N HIS A 8 -17.71 -1.69 -4.06
CA HIS A 8 -18.82 -1.03 -4.72
C HIS A 8 -18.90 0.44 -4.30
N SER A 9 -19.61 1.27 -5.06
CA SER A 9 -19.93 2.63 -4.61
C SER A 9 -21.16 2.61 -3.69
N SER A 10 -21.32 3.64 -2.86
CA SER A 10 -22.54 3.77 -2.04
C SER A 10 -23.84 3.83 -2.86
N ALA A 11 -23.79 4.18 -4.15
CA ALA A 11 -24.94 4.17 -5.05
C ALA A 11 -25.32 2.75 -5.49
N ASP A 12 -24.39 1.80 -5.42
CA ASP A 12 -24.56 0.42 -5.92
C ASP A 12 -24.98 -0.56 -4.82
N LYS A 13 -25.27 -0.09 -3.59
CA LYS A 13 -25.56 -0.92 -2.41
C LYS A 13 -26.62 -2.00 -2.66
N LEU A 14 -27.69 -1.66 -3.38
CA LEU A 14 -28.75 -2.63 -3.69
C LEU A 14 -28.23 -3.79 -4.55
N VAL A 15 -27.41 -3.49 -5.57
CA VAL A 15 -26.81 -4.51 -6.43
C VAL A 15 -25.76 -5.30 -5.64
N ALA A 16 -24.94 -4.62 -4.83
CA ALA A 16 -23.95 -5.27 -3.98
C ALA A 16 -24.56 -6.28 -3.02
N ARG A 17 -25.70 -5.96 -2.39
CA ARG A 17 -26.45 -6.92 -1.56
C ARG A 17 -26.95 -8.13 -2.34
N ARG A 18 -27.49 -7.91 -3.55
CA ARG A 18 -27.98 -9.02 -4.40
C ARG A 18 -26.84 -9.96 -4.79
N VAL A 19 -25.70 -9.42 -5.20
CA VAL A 19 -24.48 -10.19 -5.50
C VAL A 19 -24.02 -10.93 -4.24
N ALA A 20 -23.93 -10.24 -3.09
CA ALA A 20 -23.52 -10.82 -1.82
C ALA A 20 -24.38 -12.02 -1.41
N HIS A 21 -25.71 -11.89 -1.50
CA HIS A 21 -26.63 -12.99 -1.20
C HIS A 21 -26.45 -14.18 -2.15
N ALA A 22 -26.25 -13.93 -3.46
CA ALA A 22 -26.01 -15.00 -4.43
C ALA A 22 -24.70 -15.76 -4.14
N LEU A 23 -23.64 -15.04 -3.79
CA LEU A 23 -22.36 -15.64 -3.38
C LEU A 23 -22.49 -16.45 -2.09
N GLN A 24 -23.18 -15.92 -1.08
CA GLN A 24 -23.45 -16.64 0.18
C GLN A 24 -24.26 -17.91 -0.03
N ALA A 25 -25.31 -17.85 -0.84
CA ALA A 25 -26.14 -19.00 -1.19
C ALA A 25 -25.35 -20.12 -1.88
N SER A 26 -24.23 -19.75 -2.52
CA SER A 26 -23.31 -20.67 -3.20
C SER A 26 -22.13 -21.11 -2.32
N GLY A 27 -22.15 -20.82 -1.02
CA GLY A 27 -21.16 -21.32 -0.06
C GLY A 27 -19.92 -20.43 0.16
N PHE A 28 -19.87 -19.24 -0.45
CA PHE A 28 -18.78 -18.29 -0.21
C PHE A 28 -19.01 -17.46 1.06
N ASN A 29 -17.94 -17.17 1.79
CA ASN A 29 -17.97 -16.17 2.85
C ASN A 29 -17.86 -14.78 2.22
N VAL A 30 -18.81 -13.89 2.48
CA VAL A 30 -18.80 -12.56 1.87
C VAL A 30 -18.36 -11.49 2.86
N TRP A 31 -17.47 -10.61 2.39
CA TRP A 31 -17.10 -9.38 3.05
C TRP A 31 -17.76 -8.21 2.29
N LEU A 32 -18.80 -7.64 2.91
CA LEU A 32 -19.50 -6.44 2.47
C LEU A 32 -19.42 -5.41 3.59
N ASP A 33 -19.05 -4.17 3.26
CA ASP A 33 -18.82 -3.09 4.24
C ASP A 33 -20.02 -2.88 5.18
N GLU A 34 -21.24 -2.85 4.62
CA GLU A 34 -22.49 -2.69 5.35
C GLU A 34 -22.72 -3.79 6.40
N TRP A 35 -22.19 -5.00 6.15
CA TRP A 35 -22.37 -6.14 7.05
C TRP A 35 -21.24 -6.26 8.06
N ARG A 36 -20.05 -5.73 7.73
CA ARG A 36 -18.80 -6.00 8.47
C ARG A 36 -18.30 -4.83 9.28
N ILE A 37 -18.69 -3.60 8.95
CA ILE A 37 -18.24 -2.38 9.64
C ILE A 37 -19.32 -1.92 10.62
N ARG A 38 -18.96 -1.81 11.90
CA ARG A 38 -19.86 -1.33 12.96
C ARG A 38 -19.80 0.18 13.10
N ILE A 39 -20.87 0.76 13.67
CA ILE A 39 -20.90 2.18 14.01
C ILE A 39 -19.76 2.49 15.01
N GLY A 40 -18.95 3.50 14.69
CA GLY A 40 -17.80 3.91 15.48
C GLY A 40 -16.46 3.28 15.05
N GLU A 41 -16.45 2.32 14.13
CA GLU A 41 -15.22 1.74 13.62
C GLU A 41 -14.53 2.60 12.55
N PRO A 42 -13.19 2.60 12.48
CA PRO A 42 -12.45 3.28 11.43
C PRO A 42 -12.63 2.56 10.09
N ILE A 43 -13.60 3.03 9.29
CA ILE A 43 -14.01 2.48 7.98
C ILE A 43 -12.81 2.05 7.13
N THR A 44 -11.84 2.94 6.93
CA THR A 44 -10.64 2.68 6.11
C THR A 44 -9.81 1.49 6.60
N GLN A 45 -9.67 1.34 7.92
CA GLN A 45 -8.89 0.23 8.50
C GLN A 45 -9.65 -1.09 8.37
N CYS A 46 -10.97 -1.08 8.61
CA CYS A 46 -11.81 -2.25 8.44
C CYS A 46 -11.77 -2.77 6.99
N ILE A 47 -11.76 -1.88 6.01
CA ILE A 47 -11.69 -2.26 4.60
C ILE A 47 -10.31 -2.79 4.23
N GLN A 48 -9.23 -2.13 4.66
CA GLN A 48 -7.88 -2.67 4.44
C GLN A 48 -7.75 -4.09 5.02
N LYS A 49 -8.30 -4.31 6.22
CA LYS A 49 -8.37 -5.63 6.84
C LYS A 49 -9.19 -6.60 6.00
N GLY A 50 -10.42 -6.24 5.62
CA GLY A 50 -11.29 -7.06 4.77
C GLY A 50 -10.64 -7.45 3.43
N LEU A 51 -9.96 -6.51 2.78
CA LEU A 51 -9.18 -6.77 1.57
C LEU A 51 -8.06 -7.77 1.85
N SER A 52 -7.28 -7.59 2.92
CA SER A 52 -6.18 -8.50 3.25
C SER A 52 -6.64 -9.93 3.58
N GLU A 53 -7.81 -10.09 4.20
CA GLU A 53 -8.36 -11.38 4.62
C GLU A 53 -9.19 -12.09 3.53
N SER A 54 -9.53 -11.39 2.45
CA SER A 54 -10.28 -11.95 1.34
C SER A 54 -9.38 -12.58 0.29
N HIS A 55 -9.84 -13.66 -0.33
CA HIS A 55 -9.11 -14.39 -1.37
C HIS A 55 -9.33 -13.69 -2.70
N PHE A 56 -10.60 -13.40 -2.98
CA PHE A 56 -11.04 -12.72 -4.17
C PHE A 56 -11.60 -11.34 -3.85
N LEU A 57 -11.43 -10.43 -4.80
CA LEU A 57 -12.02 -9.12 -4.82
C LEU A 57 -12.94 -9.02 -6.04
N VAL A 58 -14.24 -8.92 -5.77
CA VAL A 58 -15.24 -8.55 -6.76
C VAL A 58 -15.34 -7.03 -6.79
N VAL A 59 -15.15 -6.44 -7.96
CA VAL A 59 -15.29 -4.99 -8.17
C VAL A 59 -16.54 -4.74 -9.00
N LEU A 60 -17.55 -4.11 -8.40
CA LEU A 60 -18.75 -3.71 -9.14
C LEU A 60 -18.44 -2.45 -9.96
N LEU A 61 -18.61 -2.54 -11.27
CA LEU A 61 -18.34 -1.47 -12.22
C LEU A 61 -19.63 -0.75 -12.57
N SER A 62 -19.69 0.53 -12.19
CA SER A 62 -20.68 1.52 -12.53
C SER A 62 -19.98 2.86 -12.75
N GLU A 63 -20.66 3.84 -13.35
CA GLU A 63 -20.12 5.19 -13.51
C GLU A 63 -19.69 5.79 -12.15
N LYS A 64 -20.46 5.52 -11.09
CA LYS A 64 -20.19 6.00 -9.73
C LYS A 64 -19.05 5.26 -9.05
N SER A 65 -18.88 3.96 -9.30
CA SER A 65 -17.76 3.22 -8.72
C SER A 65 -16.45 3.55 -9.41
N VAL A 66 -16.45 3.75 -10.73
CA VAL A 66 -15.25 4.11 -11.49
C VAL A 66 -14.80 5.54 -11.20
N SER A 67 -15.72 6.50 -11.07
CA SER A 67 -15.38 7.90 -10.76
C SER A 67 -14.96 8.11 -9.29
N SER A 68 -15.21 7.13 -8.42
CA SER A 68 -14.80 7.20 -7.03
C SER A 68 -13.30 6.89 -6.89
N ARG A 69 -12.50 7.93 -6.61
CA ARG A 69 -11.07 7.84 -6.19
C ARG A 69 -10.81 6.83 -5.06
N TRP A 70 -11.86 6.46 -4.33
CA TRP A 70 -11.77 5.53 -3.22
C TRP A 70 -11.77 4.07 -3.71
N VAL A 71 -12.63 3.72 -4.67
CA VAL A 71 -12.66 2.39 -5.29
C VAL A 71 -11.35 2.13 -6.02
N GLU A 72 -10.82 3.13 -6.73
CA GLU A 72 -9.57 3.03 -7.49
C GLU A 72 -8.38 2.56 -6.63
N ARG A 73 -8.22 3.08 -5.39
CA ARG A 73 -7.09 2.69 -4.52
C ARG A 73 -7.23 1.30 -3.92
N GLU A 74 -8.45 0.82 -3.72
CA GLU A 74 -8.73 -0.45 -3.03
C GLU A 74 -8.46 -1.68 -3.91
N TRP A 75 -8.89 -1.66 -5.18
CA TRP A 75 -8.68 -2.79 -6.07
C TRP A 75 -7.30 -2.80 -6.73
N GLN A 76 -6.68 -1.64 -6.99
CA GLN A 76 -5.30 -1.57 -7.50
C GLN A 76 -4.31 -2.32 -6.59
N SER A 77 -4.54 -2.18 -5.29
CA SER A 77 -3.88 -2.85 -4.19
C SER A 77 -3.86 -4.38 -4.29
N LYS A 78 -4.99 -4.98 -4.69
CA LYS A 78 -5.18 -6.43 -4.90
C LYS A 78 -4.73 -6.85 -6.30
N TYR A 79 -4.92 -5.99 -7.29
CA TYR A 79 -4.45 -6.20 -8.65
C TYR A 79 -2.92 -6.32 -8.72
N SER A 80 -2.18 -5.48 -7.98
CA SER A 80 -0.73 -5.63 -7.84
C SER A 80 -0.35 -6.97 -7.18
N GLN A 81 -1.10 -7.43 -6.17
CA GLN A 81 -0.83 -8.74 -5.56
C GLN A 81 -1.12 -9.89 -6.53
N GLU A 82 -2.12 -9.76 -7.39
CA GLU A 82 -2.42 -10.71 -8.46
C GLU A 82 -1.26 -10.81 -9.45
N LEU A 83 -0.70 -9.67 -9.88
CA LEU A 83 0.47 -9.63 -10.75
C LEU A 83 1.70 -10.26 -10.06
N ASP A 84 1.97 -9.90 -8.80
CA ASP A 84 3.11 -10.42 -8.03
C ASP A 84 3.05 -11.94 -7.83
N ARG A 85 1.83 -12.48 -7.64
CA ARG A 85 1.62 -13.91 -7.32
C ARG A 85 1.22 -14.74 -8.53
N ASN A 86 1.03 -14.11 -9.68
CA ASN A 86 0.45 -14.70 -10.89
C ASN A 86 -0.84 -15.51 -10.57
N GLN A 87 -1.67 -14.98 -9.66
CA GLN A 87 -2.89 -15.62 -9.17
C GLN A 87 -4.06 -14.66 -9.30
N ILE A 88 -5.15 -15.14 -9.88
CA ILE A 88 -6.35 -14.33 -10.11
C ILE A 88 -6.94 -13.92 -8.77
N ALA A 89 -6.95 -12.61 -8.49
CA ALA A 89 -7.49 -12.06 -7.24
C ALA A 89 -8.56 -11.01 -7.48
N VAL A 90 -8.60 -10.37 -8.66
CA VAL A 90 -9.57 -9.31 -8.98
C VAL A 90 -10.51 -9.75 -10.10
N LEU A 91 -11.80 -9.80 -9.79
CA LEU A 91 -12.90 -10.15 -10.69
C LEU A 91 -13.79 -8.93 -10.93
N PRO A 92 -13.71 -8.28 -12.10
CA PRO A 92 -14.61 -7.19 -12.44
C PRO A 92 -16.02 -7.69 -12.76
N VAL A 93 -17.03 -6.96 -12.31
CA VAL A 93 -18.45 -7.26 -12.53
C VAL A 93 -19.15 -5.99 -13.00
N LEU A 94 -19.58 -5.96 -14.26
CA LEU A 94 -20.30 -4.83 -14.83
C LEU A 94 -21.74 -4.82 -14.33
N CYS A 95 -22.10 -3.83 -13.51
CA CYS A 95 -23.48 -3.65 -13.03
C CYS A 95 -24.22 -2.52 -13.73
N GLN A 96 -23.49 -1.54 -14.28
CA GLN A 96 -24.02 -0.50 -15.15
C GLN A 96 -22.99 -0.18 -16.24
N PRO A 97 -23.41 0.16 -17.47
CA PRO A 97 -22.48 0.62 -18.50
C PRO A 97 -21.62 1.79 -18.00
N CYS A 98 -20.30 1.68 -18.16
CA CYS A 98 -19.35 2.70 -17.72
C CYS A 98 -18.03 2.57 -18.48
N ASP A 99 -17.20 3.61 -18.42
CA ASP A 99 -15.84 3.58 -18.95
C ASP A 99 -14.92 2.72 -18.07
N ILE A 100 -14.71 1.46 -18.45
CA ILE A 100 -13.93 0.51 -17.66
C ILE A 100 -12.49 1.01 -17.50
N PRO A 101 -11.95 1.06 -16.25
CA PRO A 101 -10.58 1.48 -15.98
C PRO A 101 -9.56 0.69 -16.80
N PRO A 102 -8.46 1.31 -17.29
CA PRO A 102 -7.49 0.64 -18.15
C PRO A 102 -6.95 -0.68 -17.58
N LEU A 103 -6.66 -0.75 -16.28
CA LEU A 103 -6.13 -1.98 -15.65
C LEU A 103 -7.16 -3.13 -15.57
N LEU A 104 -8.46 -2.83 -15.71
CA LEU A 104 -9.52 -3.85 -15.73
C LEU A 104 -10.02 -4.12 -17.16
N ARG A 105 -9.58 -3.34 -18.15
CA ARG A 105 -10.03 -3.44 -19.54
C ARG A 105 -9.60 -4.74 -20.21
N ASP A 106 -8.41 -5.24 -19.86
CA ASP A 106 -7.87 -6.48 -20.40
C ASP A 106 -8.31 -7.72 -19.61
N LYS A 107 -9.18 -7.54 -18.60
CA LYS A 107 -9.80 -8.63 -17.85
C LYS A 107 -11.20 -8.91 -18.37
N LYS A 108 -11.51 -10.20 -18.54
CA LYS A 108 -12.91 -10.63 -18.72
C LYS A 108 -13.69 -10.25 -17.46
N TYR A 109 -14.85 -9.63 -17.66
CA TYR A 109 -15.78 -9.27 -16.60
C TYR A 109 -17.08 -10.05 -16.74
N ALA A 110 -17.75 -10.29 -15.61
CA ALA A 110 -19.13 -10.77 -15.64
C ALA A 110 -20.08 -9.60 -15.86
N ASP A 111 -21.04 -9.71 -16.77
CA ASP A 111 -22.04 -8.69 -16.99
C ASP A 111 -23.36 -9.05 -16.29
N ILE A 112 -23.67 -8.33 -15.21
CA ILE A 112 -24.95 -8.45 -14.49
C ILE A 112 -25.92 -7.31 -14.84
N SER A 113 -25.50 -6.36 -15.67
CA SER A 113 -26.30 -5.19 -16.08
C SER A 113 -27.39 -5.57 -17.09
N THR A 114 -27.10 -6.54 -17.96
CA THR A 114 -28.03 -7.05 -18.98
C THR A 114 -28.85 -8.23 -18.47
N ASN A 115 -28.19 -9.23 -17.88
CA ASN A 115 -28.83 -10.40 -17.29
C ASN A 115 -28.15 -10.78 -15.98
N PHE A 116 -28.75 -10.37 -14.86
CA PHE A 116 -28.22 -10.63 -13.53
C PHE A 116 -27.98 -12.11 -13.26
N ALA A 117 -28.91 -12.99 -13.66
CA ALA A 117 -28.80 -14.43 -13.37
C ALA A 117 -27.61 -15.04 -14.12
N ASN A 118 -27.46 -14.74 -15.41
CA ASN A 118 -26.35 -15.27 -16.20
C ASN A 118 -24.99 -14.72 -15.72
N GLY A 119 -24.88 -13.41 -15.51
CA GLY A 119 -23.62 -12.82 -15.03
C GLY A 119 -23.21 -13.34 -13.64
N ILE A 120 -24.17 -13.61 -12.76
CA ILE A 120 -23.89 -14.26 -11.47
C ILE A 120 -23.42 -15.71 -11.66
N GLN A 121 -24.03 -16.48 -12.57
CA GLN A 121 -23.58 -17.85 -12.86
C GLN A 121 -22.16 -17.88 -13.41
N GLU A 122 -21.81 -16.96 -14.31
CA GLU A 122 -20.44 -16.81 -14.82
C GLU A 122 -19.46 -16.47 -13.71
N LEU A 123 -19.81 -15.49 -12.85
CA LEU A 123 -18.99 -15.11 -11.70
C LEU A 123 -18.78 -16.28 -10.73
N LEU A 124 -19.84 -17.03 -10.41
CA LEU A 124 -19.78 -18.18 -9.52
C LEU A 124 -18.92 -19.29 -10.12
N SER A 125 -19.05 -19.56 -11.41
CA SER A 125 -18.25 -20.59 -12.10
C SER A 125 -16.76 -20.26 -12.00
N SER A 126 -16.38 -19.02 -12.29
CA SER A 126 -15.00 -18.55 -12.14
C SER A 126 -14.51 -18.62 -10.69
N LEU A 127 -15.34 -18.22 -9.72
CA LEU A 127 -14.95 -18.26 -8.31
C LEU A 127 -14.74 -19.70 -7.79
N HIS A 128 -15.55 -20.67 -8.22
CA HIS A 128 -15.34 -22.08 -7.86
C HIS A 128 -14.07 -22.63 -8.50
N GLU A 129 -13.90 -22.42 -9.80
CA GLU A 129 -12.71 -22.86 -10.53
C GLU A 129 -11.42 -22.31 -9.89
N PHE A 130 -11.39 -21.01 -9.59
CA PHE A 130 -10.23 -20.43 -8.92
C PHE A 130 -10.11 -20.91 -7.47
N SER A 131 -11.21 -21.09 -6.75
CA SER A 131 -11.18 -21.59 -5.38
C SER A 131 -10.60 -23.00 -5.28
N ASP A 132 -10.84 -23.85 -6.27
CA ASP A 132 -10.29 -25.22 -6.34
C ASP A 132 -8.80 -25.23 -6.67
N LEU A 133 -8.33 -24.20 -7.38
CA LEU A 133 -6.91 -23.98 -7.72
C LEU A 133 -6.13 -23.26 -6.62
N LEU A 134 -6.81 -22.72 -5.60
CA LEU A 134 -6.12 -22.08 -4.48
C LEU A 134 -5.43 -23.16 -3.62
N PRO A 135 -4.14 -23.00 -3.28
CA PRO A 135 -3.57 -23.80 -2.20
C PRO A 135 -4.43 -23.57 -0.95
N PRO A 136 -4.62 -24.59 -0.09
CA PRO A 136 -5.42 -24.42 1.11
C PRO A 136 -4.91 -23.20 1.85
N LEU A 137 -5.82 -22.30 2.25
CA LEU A 137 -5.46 -21.24 3.17
C LEU A 137 -4.63 -21.87 4.27
N GLN A 138 -3.35 -21.49 4.35
CA GLN A 138 -2.70 -21.57 5.63
C GLN A 138 -3.55 -20.69 6.52
N LYS A 139 -4.40 -21.32 7.34
CA LYS A 139 -4.99 -20.66 8.48
C LYS A 139 -3.79 -20.03 9.14
N SER A 140 -3.72 -18.70 9.10
CA SER A 140 -2.97 -17.98 10.11
C SER A 140 -3.61 -18.46 11.39
N THR A 141 -2.98 -19.48 11.96
CA THR A 141 -3.29 -19.92 13.30
C THR A 141 -2.66 -18.82 14.12
N VAL A 142 -3.36 -17.69 14.20
CA VAL A 142 -3.35 -16.88 15.41
C VAL A 142 -4.02 -17.76 16.45
N LYS A 143 -3.27 -18.78 16.91
CA LYS A 143 -3.32 -19.15 18.31
C LYS A 143 -3.06 -17.83 19.00
N ALA A 144 -3.99 -17.43 19.87
CA ALA A 144 -3.64 -16.64 21.03
C ALA A 144 -2.56 -17.44 21.77
N LYS A 145 -1.32 -17.24 21.34
CA LYS A 145 -0.12 -17.53 22.07
C LYS A 145 0.34 -16.15 22.47
N THR A 146 0.15 -15.85 23.74
CA THR A 146 1.10 -15.05 24.49
C THR A 146 2.47 -15.67 24.25
N GLN A 147 3.15 -15.21 23.21
CA GLN A 147 4.58 -15.23 23.10
C GLN A 147 4.93 -13.83 22.62
N GLU A 148 5.32 -13.01 23.59
CA GLU A 148 6.37 -12.03 23.41
C GLU A 148 7.48 -12.65 22.54
N THR A 149 7.39 -12.52 21.23
CA THR A 149 8.58 -12.61 20.38
C THR A 149 9.11 -11.21 20.23
N MET A 150 9.75 -10.78 21.31
CA MET A 150 10.85 -9.84 21.27
C MET A 150 11.73 -10.25 20.09
N VAL A 151 11.70 -9.51 18.98
CA VAL A 151 12.71 -9.64 17.93
C VAL A 151 14.04 -9.45 18.64
N PRO A 152 14.96 -10.44 18.63
CA PRO A 152 16.23 -10.28 19.32
C PRO A 152 16.89 -9.00 18.78
N ARG A 153 17.36 -8.12 19.68
CA ARG A 153 18.11 -6.90 19.32
C ARG A 153 19.18 -7.18 18.24
N SER A 154 19.73 -8.40 18.20
CA SER A 154 20.71 -8.87 17.22
C SER A 154 20.22 -8.91 15.75
N ALA A 155 18.96 -9.25 15.46
CA ALA A 155 18.49 -9.36 14.07
C ALA A 155 18.20 -7.99 13.43
N LYS A 156 17.68 -7.03 14.22
CA LYS A 156 17.57 -5.61 13.80
C LYS A 156 18.95 -4.99 13.60
N GLN A 157 19.89 -5.25 14.52
CA GLN A 157 21.29 -4.82 14.37
C GLN A 157 21.92 -5.40 13.09
N SER A 158 21.69 -6.69 12.78
CA SER A 158 22.24 -7.34 11.58
C SER A 158 21.64 -6.85 10.27
N MET A 159 20.35 -6.51 10.22
CA MET A 159 19.77 -5.89 9.02
C MET A 159 20.36 -4.49 8.79
N ILE A 160 20.53 -3.73 9.86
CA ILE A 160 21.14 -2.40 9.83
C ILE A 160 22.64 -2.46 9.49
N GLU A 161 23.37 -3.49 9.95
CA GLU A 161 24.76 -3.77 9.51
C GLU A 161 24.84 -4.29 8.08
N MET A 162 23.85 -5.02 7.58
CA MET A 162 23.78 -5.42 6.17
C MET A 162 23.59 -4.21 5.24
N LEU A 163 22.85 -3.18 5.67
CA LEU A 163 22.75 -1.91 4.94
C LEU A 163 24.12 -1.23 4.78
N ARG A 164 25.05 -1.46 5.73
CA ARG A 164 26.40 -0.87 5.76
C ARG A 164 27.37 -1.50 4.76
N ASN A 165 27.24 -2.79 4.47
CA ASN A 165 28.18 -3.53 3.61
C ASN A 165 27.87 -3.40 2.11
N ASN A 166 26.76 -2.73 1.75
CA ASN A 166 26.43 -2.41 0.38
C ASN A 166 27.07 -1.08 -0.03
N VAL A 167 27.80 -1.07 -1.15
CA VAL A 167 28.40 0.14 -1.74
C VAL A 167 27.30 1.11 -2.26
N SER A 168 26.06 0.64 -2.37
CA SER A 168 24.89 1.39 -2.81
C SER A 168 24.21 2.15 -1.67
N LEU A 169 23.83 3.40 -1.94
CA LEU A 169 23.09 4.28 -1.02
C LEU A 169 21.89 3.56 -0.39
N ALA A 170 21.90 3.40 0.93
CA ALA A 170 20.76 2.89 1.69
C ALA A 170 19.73 4.00 1.93
N VAL A 171 18.47 3.73 1.59
CA VAL A 171 17.36 4.68 1.74
C VAL A 171 16.24 4.08 2.57
N VAL A 172 15.74 4.83 3.56
CA VAL A 172 14.57 4.47 4.36
C VAL A 172 13.40 5.40 4.01
N LEU A 173 12.26 4.82 3.64
CA LEU A 173 11.01 5.52 3.40
C LEU A 173 10.17 5.52 4.68
N ASP A 174 9.79 6.71 5.12
CA ASP A 174 8.93 6.94 6.28
C ASP A 174 7.52 6.30 6.13
N GLU A 175 6.80 6.10 7.22
CA GLU A 175 5.44 5.53 7.29
C GLU A 175 4.41 6.30 6.46
N CYS A 176 4.62 7.60 6.23
CA CYS A 176 3.77 8.38 5.34
C CYS A 176 3.83 7.92 3.88
N LEU A 177 4.90 7.22 3.48
CA LEU A 177 5.06 6.57 2.19
C LEU A 177 4.60 5.12 2.30
N SER A 178 3.90 4.60 1.29
CA SER A 178 3.34 3.24 1.38
C SER A 178 4.43 2.15 1.32
N PRO A 179 4.30 1.02 2.04
CA PRO A 179 5.22 -0.11 1.90
C PRO A 179 5.30 -0.68 0.47
N ARG A 180 4.22 -0.57 -0.31
CA ARG A 180 4.20 -0.98 -1.72
C ARG A 180 5.15 -0.14 -2.58
N LEU A 181 5.20 1.17 -2.33
CA LEU A 181 6.11 2.08 -3.00
C LEU A 181 7.57 1.74 -2.66
N ALA A 182 7.87 1.44 -1.39
CA ALA A 182 9.20 0.99 -0.99
C ALA A 182 9.63 -0.30 -1.71
N ARG A 183 8.72 -1.27 -1.82
CA ARG A 183 8.97 -2.52 -2.55
C ARG A 183 9.23 -2.27 -4.04
N GLY A 184 8.37 -1.51 -4.71
CA GLY A 184 8.53 -1.20 -6.13
C GLY A 184 9.83 -0.45 -6.42
N LEU A 185 10.20 0.52 -5.57
CA LEU A 185 11.49 1.19 -5.69
C LEU A 185 12.66 0.23 -5.43
N ARG A 186 12.58 -0.62 -4.40
CA ARG A 186 13.63 -1.60 -4.11
C ARG A 186 13.92 -2.52 -5.30
N GLU A 187 12.89 -2.97 -6.02
CA GLU A 187 13.05 -3.79 -7.22
C GLU A 187 13.74 -3.05 -8.37
N MET A 188 13.51 -1.74 -8.49
CA MET A 188 14.07 -0.93 -9.58
C MET A 188 15.48 -0.40 -9.30
N VAL A 189 15.72 0.10 -8.09
CA VAL A 189 16.93 0.88 -7.75
C VAL A 189 17.76 0.28 -6.63
N GLY A 190 17.25 -0.76 -5.96
CA GLY A 190 17.96 -1.46 -4.89
C GLY A 190 18.10 -0.65 -3.59
N ASN A 191 18.36 -1.37 -2.50
CA ASN A 191 18.66 -0.82 -1.16
C ASN A 191 17.68 0.25 -0.60
N VAL A 192 16.41 0.17 -0.97
CA VAL A 192 15.32 0.98 -0.40
C VAL A 192 14.53 0.14 0.61
N HIS A 193 14.20 0.71 1.77
CA HIS A 193 13.47 0.03 2.85
C HIS A 193 12.32 0.86 3.38
N HIS A 194 11.20 0.22 3.73
CA HIS A 194 10.13 0.91 4.44
C HIS A 194 10.41 0.94 5.94
N LEU A 195 10.00 2.01 6.62
CA LEU A 195 10.20 2.16 8.06
C LEU A 195 9.61 1.01 8.87
N SER A 196 8.46 0.46 8.44
CA SER A 196 7.79 -0.66 9.13
C SER A 196 8.55 -1.99 9.06
N GLU A 197 9.55 -2.10 8.18
CA GLU A 197 10.44 -3.26 8.12
C GLU A 197 11.54 -3.19 9.20
N LEU A 198 11.77 -2.01 9.76
CA LEU A 198 12.88 -1.71 10.67
C LEU A 198 12.39 -1.35 12.08
N TYR A 199 11.23 -0.69 12.17
CA TYR A 199 10.69 -0.14 13.41
C TYR A 199 9.24 -0.56 13.63
N GLU A 200 8.84 -0.57 14.90
CA GLU A 200 7.45 -0.82 15.27
C GLU A 200 6.61 0.40 14.90
N ARG A 201 5.34 0.18 14.55
CA ARG A 201 4.44 1.24 14.13
C ARG A 201 4.30 2.30 15.23
N GLY A 202 4.44 3.57 14.85
CA GLY A 202 4.36 4.68 15.81
C GLY A 202 5.66 4.94 16.59
N THR A 203 6.77 4.34 16.16
CA THR A 203 8.10 4.72 16.67
C THR A 203 8.33 6.23 16.45
N PRO A 204 8.70 7.01 17.48
CA PRO A 204 8.89 8.44 17.34
C PRO A 204 9.98 8.82 16.33
N ASP A 205 9.79 9.91 15.59
CA ASP A 205 10.72 10.39 14.55
C ASP A 205 12.16 10.55 15.04
N GLN A 206 12.32 11.04 16.27
CA GLN A 206 13.64 11.20 16.87
C GLN A 206 14.42 9.88 16.94
N VAL A 207 13.74 8.75 17.18
CA VAL A 207 14.40 7.46 17.38
C VAL A 207 14.93 6.95 16.05
N TRP A 208 14.06 6.79 15.06
CA TRP A 208 14.45 6.17 13.79
C TRP A 208 15.32 7.10 12.93
N VAL A 209 15.14 8.43 13.01
CA VAL A 209 16.01 9.39 12.33
C VAL A 209 17.41 9.41 12.97
N SER A 210 17.49 9.32 14.30
CA SER A 210 18.79 9.23 14.99
C SER A 210 19.57 8.00 14.56
N ASP A 211 18.88 6.87 14.44
CA ASP A 211 19.50 5.63 13.99
C ASP A 211 19.89 5.71 12.50
N CYS A 212 19.09 6.36 11.64
CA CYS A 212 19.50 6.64 10.27
C CYS A 212 20.78 7.49 10.20
N ALA A 213 20.88 8.54 11.03
CA ALA A 213 22.05 9.41 11.09
C ALA A 213 23.31 8.65 11.53
N LYS A 214 23.23 7.85 12.60
CA LYS A 214 24.36 7.02 13.09
C LYS A 214 24.85 6.02 12.04
N GLN A 215 23.93 5.49 11.23
CA GLN A 215 24.20 4.45 10.24
C GLN A 215 24.51 5.01 8.86
N GLY A 216 24.46 6.34 8.72
CA GLY A 216 24.65 7.00 7.43
C GLY A 216 23.60 6.63 6.38
N VAL A 217 22.39 6.29 6.81
CA VAL A 217 21.24 5.99 5.96
C VAL A 217 20.52 7.29 5.65
N VAL A 218 20.04 7.44 4.41
CA VAL A 218 19.23 8.59 3.99
C VAL A 218 17.77 8.26 4.18
N PHE A 219 17.00 9.16 4.77
CA PHE A 219 15.55 8.98 4.86
C PHE A 219 14.79 9.84 3.84
N VAL A 220 13.58 9.40 3.50
CA VAL A 220 12.64 10.14 2.66
C VAL A 220 11.27 10.15 3.31
N THR A 221 10.63 11.32 3.36
CA THR A 221 9.34 11.53 4.01
C THR A 221 8.48 12.53 3.24
N MET A 222 7.17 12.52 3.46
CA MET A 222 6.23 13.59 3.08
C MET A 222 5.83 14.47 4.26
N ASP A 223 6.24 14.12 5.48
CA ASP A 223 5.94 14.93 6.65
C ASP A 223 6.82 16.19 6.67
N LYS A 224 6.20 17.32 6.33
CA LYS A 224 6.84 18.64 6.40
C LYS A 224 7.05 19.10 7.85
N GLY A 225 6.35 18.50 8.81
CA GLY A 225 6.51 18.74 10.24
C GLY A 225 7.86 18.29 10.76
N ILE A 226 8.49 17.29 10.12
CA ILE A 226 9.79 16.75 10.53
C ILE A 226 10.87 17.84 10.60
N ALA A 227 10.84 18.81 9.67
CA ALA A 227 11.80 19.91 9.62
C ALA A 227 11.66 20.92 10.78
N ARG A 228 10.55 20.89 11.53
CA ARG A 228 10.25 21.80 12.64
C ARG A 228 10.33 21.12 14.01
N SER A 229 10.56 19.81 14.02
CA SER A 229 10.69 19.05 15.26
C SER A 229 12.02 19.42 15.93
N GLN A 230 11.96 19.97 17.16
CA GLN A 230 13.17 20.30 17.94
C GLN A 230 14.15 19.11 18.04
N ALA A 231 13.60 17.90 18.13
CA ALA A 231 14.39 16.67 18.14
C ALA A 231 15.14 16.44 16.83
N ILE A 232 14.51 16.71 15.69
CA ILE A 232 15.14 16.58 14.36
C ILE A 232 16.15 17.70 14.13
N THR A 233 15.85 18.93 14.55
CA THR A 233 16.80 20.04 14.53
C THR A 233 18.06 19.70 15.34
N ALA A 234 17.92 19.06 16.49
CA ALA A 234 19.06 18.58 17.28
C ALA A 234 19.86 17.46 16.57
N LEU A 235 19.18 16.52 15.90
CA LEU A 235 19.82 15.44 15.13
C LEU A 235 20.51 15.91 13.85
N MET A 236 20.10 17.04 13.29
CA MET A 236 20.84 17.66 12.19
C MET A 236 22.27 18.00 12.66
N ASN A 237 22.51 18.36 13.91
CA ASN A 237 23.88 18.58 14.40
C ASN A 237 24.75 17.29 14.48
N THR A 238 24.18 16.10 14.22
CA THR A 238 24.84 14.80 14.40
C THR A 238 24.96 13.97 13.11
N ALA A 239 24.97 14.61 11.93
CA ALA A 239 25.12 13.99 10.59
C ALA A 239 23.85 13.37 9.97
N CYS A 240 22.68 13.91 10.25
CA CYS A 240 21.41 13.50 9.64
C CYS A 240 21.33 13.85 8.13
N ALA A 241 20.72 12.99 7.32
CA ALA A 241 20.55 13.21 5.88
C ALA A 241 19.17 12.77 5.39
N GLY A 242 18.41 13.67 4.76
CA GLY A 242 17.08 13.31 4.29
C GLY A 242 16.47 14.19 3.22
N PHE A 243 15.33 13.72 2.71
CA PHE A 243 14.54 14.39 1.68
C PHE A 243 13.07 14.45 2.11
N ILE A 244 12.45 15.62 1.99
CA ILE A 244 11.02 15.85 2.18
C ILE A 244 10.39 16.04 0.82
N ILE A 245 9.42 15.20 0.45
CA ILE A 245 8.69 15.33 -0.80
C ILE A 245 7.44 16.15 -0.57
N ASP A 246 7.31 17.26 -1.28
CA ASP A 246 6.06 18.00 -1.33
C ASP A 246 5.06 17.34 -2.29
N ALA A 247 4.36 16.31 -1.84
CA ALA A 247 3.38 15.60 -2.65
C ALA A 247 1.93 15.80 -2.16
N LYS A 248 1.59 16.98 -1.64
CA LYS A 248 0.24 17.23 -1.11
C LYS A 248 -0.85 16.95 -2.17
N GLY A 249 -1.72 16.00 -1.86
CA GLY A 249 -2.82 15.58 -2.71
C GLY A 249 -2.43 14.71 -3.90
N ALA A 250 -1.18 14.23 -3.97
CA ALA A 250 -0.74 13.31 -5.00
C ALA A 250 -1.35 11.91 -4.80
N THR A 251 -1.67 11.24 -5.89
CA THR A 251 -1.98 9.80 -5.90
C THR A 251 -0.72 8.97 -5.61
N SER A 252 -0.90 7.68 -5.30
CA SER A 252 0.23 6.77 -5.10
C SER A 252 1.12 6.63 -6.33
N LEU A 253 0.53 6.67 -7.53
CA LEU A 253 1.27 6.62 -8.79
C LEU A 253 2.03 7.93 -9.06
N GLU A 254 1.39 9.08 -8.85
CA GLU A 254 2.06 10.38 -8.99
C GLU A 254 3.24 10.50 -8.02
N LEU A 255 3.07 10.05 -6.77
CA LEU A 255 4.14 10.01 -5.78
C LEU A 255 5.30 9.09 -6.21
N ALA A 256 4.99 7.91 -6.77
CA ALA A 256 6.00 7.00 -7.31
C ALA A 256 6.77 7.65 -8.47
N LEU A 257 6.06 8.26 -9.42
CA LEU A 257 6.67 8.97 -10.54
C LEU A 257 7.52 10.16 -10.08
N HIS A 258 7.06 10.93 -9.09
CA HIS A 258 7.84 12.03 -8.53
C HIS A 258 9.16 11.53 -7.92
N LEU A 259 9.10 10.43 -7.16
CA LEU A 259 10.29 9.81 -6.56
C LEU A 259 11.25 9.26 -7.61
N LEU A 260 10.75 8.55 -8.61
CA LEU A 260 11.55 8.02 -9.70
C LEU A 260 12.24 9.13 -10.50
N ASN A 261 11.51 10.20 -10.83
CA ASN A 261 12.08 11.37 -11.52
C ASN A 261 13.11 12.10 -10.67
N ALA A 262 12.90 12.17 -9.36
CA ALA A 262 13.82 12.78 -8.41
C ALA A 262 15.04 11.89 -8.10
N TRP A 263 14.94 10.58 -8.34
CA TRP A 263 15.89 9.59 -7.83
C TRP A 263 17.35 9.81 -8.24
N PRO A 264 17.68 10.07 -9.52
CA PRO A 264 19.08 10.30 -9.92
C PRO A 264 19.70 11.48 -9.17
N ARG A 265 18.89 12.51 -8.89
CA ARG A 265 19.30 13.70 -8.16
C ARG A 265 19.37 13.47 -6.66
N ILE A 266 18.46 12.66 -6.09
CA ILE A 266 18.56 12.17 -4.70
C ILE A 266 19.87 11.42 -4.51
N GLN A 267 20.23 10.50 -5.40
CA GLN A 267 21.47 9.74 -5.32
C GLN A 267 22.71 10.64 -5.41
N THR A 268 22.71 11.58 -6.37
CA THR A 268 23.79 12.56 -6.53
C THR A 268 23.95 13.41 -5.27
N LEU A 269 22.86 13.97 -4.75
CA LEU A 269 22.91 14.84 -3.57
C LEU A 269 23.31 14.05 -2.32
N ALA A 270 22.80 12.83 -2.17
CA ALA A 270 23.12 11.98 -1.01
C ALA A 270 24.60 11.55 -0.95
N SER A 271 25.26 11.43 -2.10
CA SER A 271 26.69 11.06 -2.17
C SER A 271 27.63 12.26 -2.13
N THR A 272 27.21 13.42 -2.62
CA THR A 272 28.07 14.60 -2.77
C THR A 272 27.87 15.68 -1.72
N THR A 273 26.70 15.73 -1.07
CA THR A 273 26.39 16.78 -0.09
C THR A 273 26.95 16.41 1.29
N PRO A 274 27.77 17.28 1.92
CA PRO A 274 28.19 17.07 3.29
C PRO A 274 27.00 16.94 4.23
N ARG A 275 27.08 16.00 5.17
CA ARG A 275 26.07 15.85 6.22
C ARG A 275 26.33 16.88 7.34
N PRO A 276 25.29 17.43 7.97
CA PRO A 276 23.88 17.13 7.75
C PRO A 276 23.25 17.84 6.54
N PHE A 277 22.20 17.25 5.97
CA PHE A 277 21.36 17.96 5.00
C PHE A 277 19.90 17.50 5.04
N LEU A 278 19.01 18.42 4.67
CA LEU A 278 17.60 18.14 4.47
C LEU A 278 17.12 18.93 3.27
N TYR A 279 16.70 18.23 2.22
CA TYR A 279 16.17 18.87 1.00
C TYR A 279 14.66 18.74 0.94
N VAL A 280 13.96 19.81 0.56
CA VAL A 280 12.56 19.74 0.13
C VAL A 280 12.53 19.59 -1.40
N ILE A 281 11.89 18.52 -1.86
CA ILE A 281 11.64 18.22 -3.26
C ILE A 281 10.28 18.79 -3.63
N SER A 282 10.23 19.60 -4.69
CA SER A 282 8.98 20.20 -5.16
C SER A 282 7.99 19.14 -5.66
N LYS A 283 6.72 19.54 -5.75
CA LYS A 283 5.62 18.68 -6.22
C LYS A 283 5.81 18.08 -7.61
N LYS A 284 6.69 18.63 -8.44
CA LYS A 284 7.02 18.07 -9.78
C LYS A 284 8.30 17.22 -9.79
N GLY A 285 8.96 17.02 -8.65
CA GLY A 285 10.25 16.31 -8.55
C GLY A 285 11.46 17.07 -9.12
N SER A 286 11.25 18.27 -9.68
CA SER A 286 12.26 18.97 -10.48
C SER A 286 13.15 19.93 -9.70
N HIS A 287 12.69 20.42 -8.54
CA HIS A 287 13.40 21.42 -7.75
C HIS A 287 13.70 20.87 -6.35
N PHE A 288 14.93 21.09 -5.90
CA PHE A 288 15.43 20.68 -4.59
C PHE A 288 15.86 21.93 -3.83
N LYS A 289 15.21 22.22 -2.71
CA LYS A 289 15.54 23.36 -1.86
C LYS A 289 16.14 22.86 -0.55
N LEU A 290 17.36 23.27 -0.23
CA LEU A 290 17.96 22.97 1.06
C LEU A 290 17.18 23.69 2.17
N VAL A 291 16.86 22.97 3.24
CA VAL A 291 16.23 23.55 4.43
C VAL A 291 17.30 24.30 5.22
N THR A 292 17.20 25.62 5.28
CA THR A 292 17.98 26.46 6.19
C THR A 292 17.32 26.44 7.56
N MET A 293 18.01 25.88 8.55
CA MET A 293 17.60 25.90 9.95
C MET A 293 18.21 27.16 10.59
N ASN A 294 17.38 28.16 10.91
CA ASN A 294 17.73 29.27 11.79
C ASN A 294 17.22 28.96 13.20
#